data_AF-S6UZE9-F1
#
_entry.id   AF-S6UZE9-F1
#
_cell.length_a   1.000
_cell.length_b   1.000
_cell.length_c   1.000
_cell.angle_alpha   90.00
_cell.angle_beta   90.00
_cell.angle_gamma   90.00
#
_symmetry.space_group_name_H-M   'P 1'
#
loop_
_entity.id
_entity.type
_entity.pdbx_description
1 polymer ?
#
loop_
_entity_poly.entity_id
_entity_poly.type
_entity_poly.pdbx_seq_one_letter_code
_entity_poly.pdbx_strand_id
1 'polypeptide(L)'
;MKASLQQVLQADRIEDLQKLGAFTEIKSTVETQLMLKLGVNGWAALFSKLHVLKATLSSNSPSINLARHEKNFSEARRALSKSLGFRVTAKNPSELDGLIQTCSLYFFDNHFDPHRRFEEKKLKNFINSSKLEGIKIPFPDEKASLESILAKHRR
;
A
#
# COMPACT_ATOMS: atom_id res chain seq x y z
N MET A 1 2.86 -15.59 -2.35
CA MET A 1 2.23 -15.08 -1.11
C MET A 1 1.22 -14.01 -1.51
N LYS A 2 0.00 -14.02 -0.98
CA LYS A 2 -0.96 -12.92 -1.22
C LYS A 2 -0.52 -11.71 -0.38
N ALA A 3 -0.31 -10.55 -1.01
CA ALA A 3 0.03 -9.32 -0.30
C ALA A 3 -1.09 -8.96 0.69
N SER A 4 -0.73 -8.55 1.91
CA SER A 4 -1.72 -8.10 2.88
C SER A 4 -2.19 -6.68 2.55
N LEU A 5 -3.44 -6.32 2.91
CA LEU A 5 -3.97 -4.97 2.69
C LEU A 5 -3.07 -3.89 3.28
N GLN A 6 -2.51 -4.18 4.46
CA GLN A 6 -1.63 -3.27 5.18
C GLN A 6 -0.34 -3.01 4.38
N GLN A 7 0.28 -4.05 3.81
CA GLN A 7 1.46 -3.89 2.95
C GLN A 7 1.15 -3.06 1.71
N VAL A 8 -0.02 -3.28 1.10
CA VAL A 8 -0.47 -2.52 -0.07
C VAL A 8 -0.71 -1.05 0.26
N LEU A 9 -1.32 -0.74 1.41
CA LEU A 9 -1.60 0.63 1.84
C LEU A 9 -0.37 1.34 2.44
N GLN A 10 0.64 0.59 2.89
CA GLN A 10 1.93 1.13 3.34
C GLN A 10 2.95 1.31 2.21
N ALA A 11 2.65 0.88 0.98
CA ALA A 11 3.55 1.08 -0.14
C ALA A 11 3.76 2.58 -0.40
N ASP A 12 5.00 3.03 -0.33
CA ASP A 12 5.38 4.42 -0.55
C ASP A 12 5.68 4.73 -2.03
N ARG A 13 5.82 3.69 -2.85
CA ARG A 13 6.10 3.83 -4.29
C ARG A 13 5.34 2.82 -5.14
N ILE A 14 5.19 3.16 -6.42
CA ILE A 14 4.64 2.25 -7.44
C ILE A 14 5.51 0.98 -7.55
N GLU A 15 6.83 1.13 -7.45
CA GLU A 15 7.73 -0.03 -7.53
C GLU A 15 7.53 -1.00 -6.36
N ASP A 16 7.14 -0.49 -5.18
CA ASP A 16 6.88 -1.33 -4.01
C ASP A 16 5.57 -2.10 -4.20
N LEU A 17 4.53 -1.46 -4.76
CA LEU A 17 3.33 -2.17 -5.20
C LEU A 17 3.66 -3.26 -6.23
N GLN A 18 4.51 -2.99 -7.23
CA GLN A 18 4.86 -3.98 -8.24
C GLN A 18 5.60 -5.20 -7.68
N LYS A 19 6.37 -5.04 -6.59
CA LYS A 19 7.02 -6.15 -5.89
C LYS A 19 6.02 -7.03 -5.13
N LEU A 20 4.87 -6.46 -4.72
CA LEU A 20 3.85 -7.17 -3.95
C LEU A 20 3.00 -8.11 -4.83
N GLY A 21 2.97 -7.90 -6.15
CA GLY A 21 2.24 -8.78 -7.08
C GLY A 21 1.80 -8.07 -8.36
N ALA A 22 0.97 -8.77 -9.15
CA ALA A 22 0.45 -8.21 -10.38
C ALA A 22 -0.64 -7.14 -10.11
N PHE A 23 -0.81 -6.22 -11.07
CA PHE A 23 -1.78 -5.11 -10.95
C PHE A 23 -3.19 -5.57 -10.60
N THR A 24 -3.68 -6.59 -11.29
CA THR A 24 -5.03 -7.14 -11.12
C THR A 24 -5.21 -7.80 -9.76
N GLU A 25 -4.16 -8.45 -9.24
CA GLU A 25 -4.17 -9.10 -7.92
C GLU A 25 -4.25 -8.06 -6.81
N ILE A 26 -3.40 -7.03 -6.86
CA ILE A 26 -3.38 -5.95 -5.85
C ILE A 26 -4.69 -5.17 -5.88
N LYS A 27 -5.18 -4.81 -7.07
CA LYS A 27 -6.47 -4.14 -7.22
C LYS A 27 -7.60 -4.99 -6.63
N SER A 28 -7.67 -6.27 -7.01
CA SER A 28 -8.70 -7.19 -6.52
C SER A 28 -8.61 -7.36 -5.00
N THR A 29 -7.42 -7.44 -4.44
CA THR A 29 -7.20 -7.56 -2.99
C THR A 29 -7.80 -6.38 -2.24
N VAL A 30 -7.53 -5.16 -2.71
CA VAL A 30 -8.08 -3.93 -2.09
C VAL A 30 -9.60 -3.84 -2.30
N GLU A 31 -10.08 -4.09 -3.51
CA GLU A 31 -11.52 -4.01 -3.83
C GLU A 31 -12.35 -5.05 -3.04
N THR A 32 -11.81 -6.26 -2.84
CA THR A 32 -12.48 -7.33 -2.10
C THR A 32 -12.43 -7.12 -0.59
N GLN A 33 -11.26 -6.79 -0.03
CA GLN A 33 -11.10 -6.66 1.42
C GLN A 33 -11.79 -5.42 1.99
N LEU A 34 -11.87 -4.34 1.22
CA LEU A 34 -12.57 -3.13 1.63
C LEU A 34 -13.98 -3.03 1.03
N MET A 35 -14.40 -3.97 0.18
CA MET A 35 -15.68 -3.90 -0.51
C MET A 35 -15.90 -2.53 -1.19
N LEU A 36 -14.88 -2.07 -1.90
CA LEU A 36 -14.87 -0.79 -2.62
C LEU A 36 -14.61 -1.04 -4.10
N LYS A 37 -15.09 -0.12 -4.94
CA LYS A 37 -14.70 -0.09 -6.36
C LYS A 37 -13.68 1.02 -6.60
N LEU A 38 -12.45 0.65 -6.94
CA LEU A 38 -11.38 1.61 -7.25
C LEU A 38 -11.51 2.12 -8.67
N GLY A 39 -11.93 1.27 -9.63
CA GLY A 39 -12.19 1.71 -11.01
C GLY A 39 -10.95 2.27 -11.73
N VAL A 40 -9.77 1.72 -11.43
CA VAL A 40 -8.48 2.12 -12.02
C VAL A 40 -7.98 1.10 -13.02
N ASN A 41 -7.26 1.59 -14.03
CA ASN A 41 -6.70 0.80 -15.14
C ASN A 41 -5.17 0.90 -15.24
N GLY A 42 -4.50 1.51 -14.26
CA GLY A 42 -3.04 1.64 -14.27
C GLY A 42 -2.45 1.88 -12.89
N TRP A 43 -1.15 1.60 -12.76
CA TRP A 43 -0.42 1.67 -11.50
C TRP A 43 -0.40 3.06 -10.86
N ALA A 44 -0.19 4.12 -11.65
CA ALA A 44 -0.18 5.49 -11.12
C ALA A 44 -1.54 5.90 -10.54
N ALA A 45 -2.63 5.55 -11.23
CA ALA A 45 -3.98 5.82 -10.76
C ALA A 45 -4.34 4.98 -9.52
N LEU A 46 -3.91 3.71 -9.48
CA LEU A 46 -4.05 2.84 -8.32
C LEU A 46 -3.32 3.43 -7.12
N PHE A 47 -2.04 3.74 -7.27
CA PHE A 47 -1.21 4.32 -6.20
C PHE A 47 -1.81 5.62 -5.66
N SER A 48 -2.25 6.52 -6.54
CA SER A 48 -2.90 7.77 -6.13
C SER A 48 -4.18 7.52 -5.33
N LYS A 49 -5.02 6.57 -5.75
CA LYS A 49 -6.25 6.22 -5.01
C LYS A 49 -5.96 5.54 -3.68
N LEU A 50 -4.93 4.69 -3.62
CA LEU A 50 -4.50 4.07 -2.36
C LEU A 50 -3.98 5.12 -1.37
N HIS A 51 -3.28 6.14 -1.85
CA HIS A 51 -2.83 7.24 -1.01
C HIS A 51 -4.01 8.07 -0.46
N VAL A 52 -5.00 8.38 -1.30
CA VAL A 52 -6.24 9.03 -0.84
C VAL A 52 -6.97 8.16 0.18
N LEU A 53 -7.09 6.86 -0.10
CA LEU A 53 -7.73 5.91 0.79
C LEU A 53 -7.02 5.84 2.14
N LYS A 54 -5.69 5.70 2.15
CA LYS A 54 -4.85 5.74 3.36
C LYS A 54 -5.11 7.01 4.17
N ALA A 55 -5.07 8.18 3.52
CA ALA A 55 -5.33 9.46 4.16
C ALA A 55 -6.75 9.51 4.76
N THR A 56 -7.77 9.07 4.03
CA THR A 56 -9.16 9.06 4.52
C THR A 56 -9.36 8.09 5.68
N LEU A 57 -8.71 6.93 5.68
CA LEU A 57 -8.78 5.97 6.79
C LEU A 57 -8.12 6.55 8.04
N SER A 58 -6.98 7.24 7.88
CA SER A 58 -6.30 7.93 8.98
C SER A 58 -7.09 9.13 9.53
N SER A 59 -7.76 9.91 8.68
CA SER A 59 -8.43 11.16 9.10
C SER A 59 -9.89 10.98 9.51
N ASN A 60 -10.61 10.02 8.92
CA ASN A 60 -12.07 9.92 9.02
C ASN A 60 -12.53 8.78 9.93
N SER A 61 -11.66 8.20 10.76
CA SER A 61 -12.04 7.13 11.70
C SER A 61 -13.29 7.46 12.55
N PRO A 62 -13.53 8.71 13.00
CA PRO A 62 -14.76 9.04 13.72
C PRO A 62 -15.99 9.02 12.81
N SER A 63 -15.87 9.55 11.59
CA SER A 63 -16.97 9.62 10.61
C SER A 63 -17.34 8.25 10.03
N ILE A 64 -16.38 7.33 9.96
CA ILE A 64 -16.59 5.93 9.57
C ILE A 64 -17.40 5.21 10.65
N ASN A 65 -17.09 5.43 11.93
CA ASN A 65 -17.83 4.85 13.05
C ASN A 65 -19.25 5.43 13.17
N LEU A 66 -19.44 6.72 12.87
CA LEU A 66 -20.77 7.35 12.89
C LEU A 66 -21.74 6.75 11.86
N ALA A 67 -21.24 6.22 10.73
CA ALA A 67 -22.08 5.57 9.73
C ALA A 67 -22.82 4.34 10.28
N ARG A 68 -22.37 3.77 11.41
CA ARG A 68 -23.01 2.65 12.10
C ARG A 68 -24.32 3.03 12.80
N HIS A 69 -24.50 4.31 13.12
CA HIS A 69 -25.66 4.81 13.85
C HIS A 69 -26.78 5.34 12.94
N GLU A 70 -26.61 5.25 11.63
CA GLU A 70 -27.63 5.64 10.66
C GLU A 70 -28.84 4.70 10.71
N LYS A 71 -30.04 5.26 10.48
CA LYS A 71 -31.31 4.55 10.71
C LYS A 71 -31.48 3.32 9.82
N ASN A 72 -31.02 3.41 8.57
CA ASN A 72 -31.23 2.40 7.54
C ASN A 72 -29.92 2.01 6.85
N PHE A 73 -29.81 0.75 6.41
CA PHE A 73 -28.65 0.22 5.68
C PHE A 73 -28.25 1.08 4.47
N SER A 74 -29.23 1.59 3.71
CA SER A 74 -28.92 2.43 2.55
C SER A 74 -28.29 3.78 2.93
N GLU A 75 -28.68 4.33 4.07
CA GLU A 75 -28.13 5.60 4.57
C GLU A 75 -26.75 5.36 5.15
N ALA A 76 -26.57 4.31 5.95
CA ALA A 76 -25.29 3.86 6.49
C ALA A 76 -24.26 3.63 5.36
N ARG A 77 -24.65 2.90 4.30
CA ARG A 77 -23.80 2.65 3.13
C ARG A 77 -23.46 3.94 2.38
N ARG A 78 -24.42 4.87 2.24
CA ARG A 78 -24.20 6.16 1.58
C ARG A 78 -23.27 7.06 2.40
N ALA A 79 -23.46 7.12 3.71
CA ALA A 79 -22.62 7.85 4.64
C ALA A 79 -21.18 7.32 4.61
N LEU A 80 -21.00 6.00 4.70
CA LEU A 80 -19.69 5.37 4.60
C LEU A 80 -19.02 5.64 3.24
N SER A 81 -19.78 5.54 2.14
CA SER A 81 -19.27 5.84 0.81
C SER A 81 -18.83 7.30 0.66
N LYS A 82 -19.54 8.23 1.31
CA LYS A 82 -19.16 9.65 1.36
C LYS A 82 -17.91 9.86 2.21
N SER A 83 -17.82 9.23 3.38
CA SER A 83 -16.67 9.33 4.30
C SER A 83 -15.39 8.75 3.70
N LEU A 84 -15.49 7.65 2.95
CA LEU A 84 -14.35 7.02 2.28
C LEU A 84 -14.02 7.68 0.92
N GLY A 85 -14.97 8.36 0.29
CA GLY A 85 -14.79 8.90 -1.07
C GLY A 85 -14.82 7.84 -2.17
N PHE A 86 -15.19 6.60 -1.85
CA PHE A 86 -15.27 5.48 -2.80
C PHE A 86 -16.66 4.83 -2.77
N ARG A 87 -17.04 4.23 -3.90
CA ARG A 87 -18.30 3.49 -3.99
C ARG A 87 -18.18 2.17 -3.22
N VAL A 88 -18.95 2.05 -2.13
CA VAL A 88 -19.05 0.86 -1.30
C VAL A 88 -19.95 -0.17 -1.98
N THR A 89 -19.53 -1.43 -2.03
CA THR A 89 -20.24 -2.54 -2.69
C THR A 89 -20.90 -3.53 -1.72
N ALA A 90 -20.80 -3.31 -0.40
CA ALA A 90 -21.47 -4.11 0.63
C ALA A 90 -22.96 -4.29 0.33
N LYS A 91 -23.46 -5.52 0.45
CA LYS A 91 -24.82 -5.94 0.08
C LYS A 91 -25.75 -6.08 1.28
N ASN A 92 -25.22 -6.32 2.47
CA ASN A 92 -25.99 -6.50 3.69
C ASN A 92 -25.39 -5.72 4.87
N PRO A 93 -26.14 -5.52 5.97
CA PRO A 93 -25.66 -4.80 7.14
C PRO A 93 -24.42 -5.42 7.80
N SER A 94 -24.33 -6.76 7.84
CA SER A 94 -23.19 -7.46 8.45
C SER A 94 -21.88 -7.21 7.69
N GLU A 95 -21.92 -7.18 6.36
CA GLU A 95 -20.79 -6.82 5.50
C GLU A 95 -20.36 -5.36 5.72
N LEU A 96 -21.32 -4.46 5.96
CA LEU A 96 -21.03 -3.06 6.25
C LEU A 96 -20.38 -2.88 7.62
N ASP A 97 -20.87 -3.59 8.64
CA ASP A 97 -20.27 -3.63 9.98
C ASP A 97 -18.85 -4.22 9.94
N GLY A 98 -18.66 -5.33 9.20
CA GLY A 98 -17.35 -5.93 8.99
C GLY A 98 -16.38 -4.97 8.27
N LEU A 99 -16.88 -4.18 7.32
CA LEU A 99 -16.08 -3.15 6.66
C LEU A 99 -15.68 -2.03 7.63
N ILE A 100 -16.61 -1.52 8.43
CA ILE A 100 -16.32 -0.48 9.44
C ILE A 100 -15.24 -0.98 10.42
N GLN A 101 -15.37 -2.22 10.89
CA GLN A 101 -14.38 -2.84 11.77
C GLN A 101 -13.03 -3.04 11.06
N THR A 102 -13.04 -3.45 9.79
CA THR A 102 -11.82 -3.59 9.00
C THR A 102 -11.13 -2.24 8.83
N CYS A 103 -11.88 -1.17 8.57
CA CYS A 103 -11.35 0.19 8.47
C CYS A 103 -10.77 0.68 9.81
N SER A 104 -11.38 0.36 10.95
CA SER A 104 -10.89 0.80 12.27
C SER A 104 -9.63 0.09 12.74
N LEU A 105 -9.35 -1.11 12.21
CA LEU A 105 -8.14 -1.87 12.49
C LEU A 105 -6.89 -1.27 11.81
N TYR A 106 -7.06 -0.50 10.75
CA TYR A 106 -5.93 0.08 10.02
C TYR A 106 -5.54 1.45 10.58
N PHE A 107 -4.56 1.44 11.47
CA PHE A 107 -3.79 2.63 11.81
C PHE A 107 -2.54 2.69 10.94
N PHE A 108 -2.38 3.80 10.23
CA PHE A 108 -1.18 4.09 9.46
C PHE A 108 -0.36 5.11 10.22
N ASP A 109 0.77 4.67 10.79
CA ASP A 109 1.81 5.60 11.18
C ASP A 109 2.38 6.23 9.90
N ASN A 110 2.23 7.54 9.78
CA ASN A 110 2.89 8.33 8.75
C ASN A 110 4.36 8.55 9.12
N HIS A 111 5.10 7.47 9.40
CA HIS A 111 6.53 7.57 9.71
C HIS A 111 7.34 7.65 8.40
N PHE A 112 7.25 8.80 7.75
CA PHE A 112 8.13 9.12 6.63
C PHE A 112 9.53 9.37 7.19
N ASP A 113 10.48 8.46 6.90
CA ASP A 113 11.89 8.60 7.24
C ASP A 113 12.66 9.20 6.03
N PRO A 114 13.00 10.49 6.06
CA PRO A 114 13.72 11.14 4.96
C PRO A 114 15.15 10.60 4.80
N HIS A 115 15.78 10.17 5.89
CA HIS A 115 17.17 9.71 5.88
C HIS A 115 17.28 8.35 5.19
N ARG A 116 16.43 7.40 5.57
CA ARG A 116 16.35 6.10 4.88
C ARG A 116 16.11 6.28 3.37
N ARG A 117 15.19 7.19 3.01
CA ARG A 117 14.90 7.50 1.59
C ARG A 117 16.11 8.05 0.84
N PHE A 118 16.91 8.90 1.50
CA PHE A 118 18.12 9.45 0.91
C PHE A 118 19.14 8.35 0.59
N GLU A 119 19.40 7.46 1.56
CA GLU A 119 20.37 6.36 1.40
C GLU A 119 19.94 5.37 0.29
N GLU A 120 18.66 5.00 0.22
CA GLU A 120 18.13 4.15 -0.86
C GLU A 120 18.30 4.79 -2.24
N LYS A 121 18.05 6.11 -2.35
CA LYS A 121 18.21 6.85 -3.61
C LYS A 121 19.69 6.98 -4.00
N LYS A 122 20.57 7.24 -3.03
CA LYS A 122 22.02 7.31 -3.22
C LYS A 122 22.58 5.99 -3.76
N LEU A 123 22.20 4.86 -3.15
CA LEU A 123 22.59 3.54 -3.63
C LEU A 123 22.10 3.27 -5.06
N LYS A 124 20.82 3.57 -5.35
CA LYS A 124 20.26 3.40 -6.70
C LYS A 124 21.01 4.24 -7.74
N ASN A 125 21.34 5.49 -7.40
CA ASN A 125 22.12 6.36 -8.26
C ASN A 125 23.52 5.81 -8.50
N PHE A 126 24.20 5.33 -7.45
CA PHE A 126 25.52 4.72 -7.56
C PHE A 126 25.51 3.52 -8.52
N ILE A 127 24.58 2.57 -8.34
CA ILE A 127 24.44 1.40 -9.23
C ILE A 127 24.19 1.83 -10.68
N ASN A 128 23.29 2.81 -10.89
CA ASN A 128 22.98 3.29 -12.24
C ASN A 128 24.18 3.99 -12.89
N SER A 129 24.92 4.81 -12.15
CA SER A 129 26.13 5.48 -12.63
C SER A 129 27.23 4.47 -12.97
N SER A 130 27.49 3.48 -12.11
CA SER A 130 28.47 2.43 -12.39
C SER A 130 28.11 1.60 -13.63
N LYS A 131 26.82 1.38 -13.89
CA LYS A 131 26.37 0.70 -15.10
C LYS A 131 26.72 1.47 -16.39
N LEU A 132 26.76 2.80 -16.34
CA LEU A 132 27.18 3.63 -17.48
C LEU A 132 28.68 3.46 -17.77
N GLU A 133 29.48 3.22 -16.74
CA GLU A 133 30.91 2.88 -16.86
C GLU A 133 31.16 1.41 -17.22
N GLY A 134 30.11 0.64 -17.52
CA GLY A 134 30.20 -0.80 -17.81
C GLY A 134 30.40 -1.68 -16.56
N ILE A 135 30.41 -1.10 -15.36
CA ILE A 135 30.60 -1.82 -14.10
C ILE A 135 29.25 -2.34 -13.61
N LYS A 136 29.08 -3.66 -13.60
CA LYS A 136 27.89 -4.32 -13.04
C LYS A 136 28.07 -4.54 -11.55
N ILE A 137 27.46 -3.68 -10.75
CA ILE A 137 27.34 -3.87 -9.30
C ILE A 137 26.08 -4.72 -9.05
N PRO A 138 26.21 -5.95 -8.51
CA PRO A 138 25.04 -6.72 -8.10
C PRO A 138 24.30 -5.96 -6.99
N PHE A 139 22.96 -5.98 -7.00
CA PHE A 139 22.21 -5.48 -5.85
C PHE A 139 22.65 -6.26 -4.61
N PRO A 140 22.89 -5.57 -3.48
CA PRO A 140 23.33 -6.25 -2.27
C PRO A 140 22.24 -7.24 -1.85
N ASP A 141 22.57 -8.53 -1.93
CA ASP A 141 21.81 -9.59 -1.28
C ASP A 141 22.13 -9.45 0.22
N GLU A 142 21.11 -9.33 1.09
CA GLU A 142 21.29 -9.19 2.54
C GLU A 142 22.13 -10.33 3.15
N LYS A 143 22.33 -11.41 2.38
CA LYS A 143 23.14 -12.59 2.74
C LYS A 143 24.64 -12.47 2.44
N ALA A 144 25.08 -11.46 1.70
CA ALA A 144 26.49 -11.31 1.32
C ALA A 144 27.23 -10.42 2.33
N SER A 145 27.94 -11.01 3.30
CA SER A 145 28.83 -10.27 4.19
C SER A 145 30.12 -9.86 3.46
N LEU A 146 30.76 -8.78 3.90
CA LEU A 146 32.07 -8.35 3.39
C LEU A 146 33.10 -9.50 3.46
N GLU A 147 33.05 -10.28 4.54
CA GLU A 147 33.89 -11.47 4.73
C GLU A 147 33.65 -12.53 3.65
N SER A 148 32.40 -12.79 3.26
CA SER A 148 32.07 -13.74 2.19
C SER A 148 32.60 -13.30 0.81
N ILE A 149 32.65 -11.98 0.56
CA ILE A 149 33.15 -11.40 -0.68
C ILE A 149 34.69 -11.43 -0.68
N LEU A 150 35.32 -11.05 0.43
CA LEU A 150 36.77 -11.08 0.58
C LEU A 150 37.32 -12.51 0.54
N ALA A 151 36.60 -13.50 1.08
CA ALA A 151 36.97 -14.91 1.01
C ALA A 151 37.04 -15.44 -0.44
N LYS A 152 36.23 -14.92 -1.37
CA LYS A 152 36.33 -15.28 -2.80
C LYS A 152 37.57 -14.71 -3.50
N HIS A 153 38.17 -13.65 -2.95
CA HIS A 153 39.30 -12.94 -3.56
C HIS A 153 40.63 -13.10 -2.80
N ARG A 154 40.62 -13.73 -1.61
CA ARG A 154 41.83 -14.20 -0.96
C ARG A 154 42.38 -15.40 -1.73
N ARG A 155 43.48 -15.17 -2.46
CA ARG A 155 44.39 -16.23 -2.91
C ARG A 155 45.23 -16.72 -1.74
#